data_AF-A0AAG5DPT6-F1
#
_entry.id   AF-A0AAG5DPT6-F1
#
_cell.length_a   1.000
_cell.length_b   1.000
_cell.length_c   1.000
_cell.angle_alpha   90.00
_cell.angle_beta   90.00
_cell.angle_gamma   90.00
#
_symmetry.space_group_name_H-M   'P 1'
#
loop_
_entity.id
_entity.type
_entity.pdbx_description
1 polymer ?
#
loop_
_entity_poly.entity_id
_entity_poly.type
_entity_poly.pdbx_seq_one_letter_code
_entity_poly.pdbx_strand_id
1 'polypeptide(L)'
;MESYLLHFIRSLSKLIREEQVVFGQISDEEWEIIRPSKLERKHKFLHMIKTAITAKDECNKCSQWKIQSAETWGYVYRTDFNSDPTDVQERKRFTILDIGYWTPQDGFMLTDALFPHARFGFRGTQFIFYSYHNPPWQFVTYNESGSPVISGGVVHDILTELA
;
A
#
# COMPACT_ATOMS: atom_id res chain seq x y z
N MET A 1 -20.25 18.77 0.97
CA MET A 1 -19.84 19.27 -0.37
C MET A 1 -19.64 20.78 -0.40
N GLU A 2 -20.56 21.58 0.15
CA GLU A 2 -20.48 23.06 0.14
C GLU A 2 -19.21 23.64 0.78
N SER A 3 -18.74 23.08 1.90
CA SER A 3 -17.49 23.50 2.55
C SER A 3 -16.27 23.37 1.63
N TYR A 4 -16.13 22.26 0.90
CA TYR A 4 -15.01 22.05 -0.02
C TYR A 4 -15.03 23.05 -1.18
N LEU A 5 -16.21 23.33 -1.75
CA LEU A 5 -16.36 24.30 -2.83
C LEU A 5 -16.04 25.73 -2.36
N LEU A 6 -16.41 26.08 -1.13
CA LEU A 6 -16.03 27.36 -0.52
C LEU A 6 -14.51 27.49 -0.34
N HIS A 7 -13.86 26.44 0.18
CA HIS A 7 -12.40 26.43 0.35
C HIS A 7 -11.67 26.47 -0.99
N PHE A 8 -12.21 25.81 -2.02
CA PHE A 8 -11.72 25.88 -3.39
C PHE A 8 -11.76 27.31 -3.93
N ILE A 9 -12.92 27.96 -3.90
CA ILE A 9 -13.10 29.34 -4.40
C ILE A 9 -12.19 30.31 -3.66
N ARG A 10 -12.17 30.25 -2.32
CA ARG A 10 -11.32 31.14 -1.51
C ARG A 10 -9.84 30.96 -1.78
N SER A 11 -9.38 29.71 -1.90
CA SER A 11 -7.97 29.43 -2.19
C SER A 11 -7.58 29.90 -3.59
N LEU A 12 -8.49 29.78 -4.56
CA LEU A 12 -8.27 30.21 -5.94
C LEU A 12 -8.20 31.74 -6.02
N SER A 13 -9.15 32.43 -5.41
CA SER A 13 -9.15 33.89 -5.34
C SER A 13 -7.92 34.43 -4.61
N LYS A 14 -7.49 33.77 -3.53
CA LYS A 14 -6.27 34.14 -2.81
C LYS A 14 -5.03 33.94 -3.68
N LEU A 15 -4.91 32.80 -4.37
CA LEU A 15 -3.78 32.53 -5.25
C LEU A 15 -3.67 33.57 -6.38
N ILE A 16 -4.79 33.86 -7.06
CA ILE A 16 -4.84 34.86 -8.13
C ILE A 16 -4.44 36.24 -7.61
N ARG A 17 -4.97 36.63 -6.45
CA ARG A 17 -4.66 37.93 -5.85
C ARG A 17 -3.19 38.04 -5.46
N GLU A 18 -2.60 36.99 -4.89
CA GLU A 18 -1.15 36.96 -4.59
C GLU A 18 -0.32 37.11 -5.87
N GLU A 19 -0.67 36.41 -6.95
CA GLU A 19 0.03 36.54 -8.23
C GLU A 19 -0.13 37.93 -8.86
N GLN A 20 -1.33 38.51 -8.81
CA GLN A 20 -1.58 39.87 -9.30
C GLN A 20 -0.78 40.92 -8.53
N VAL A 21 -0.65 40.77 -7.21
CA VAL A 21 0.15 41.69 -6.38
C VAL A 21 1.62 41.61 -6.76
N VAL A 22 2.16 40.39 -6.96
CA VAL A 22 3.55 40.22 -7.39
C VAL A 22 3.76 40.80 -8.78
N PHE A 23 2.87 40.50 -9.73
CA PHE A 23 2.93 41.04 -11.10
C PHE A 23 2.91 42.58 -11.12
N GLY A 24 2.08 43.22 -10.29
CA GLY A 24 2.01 44.68 -10.21
C GLY A 24 3.22 45.36 -9.55
N GLN A 25 4.17 44.60 -8.99
CA GLN A 25 5.35 45.13 -8.29
C GLN A 25 6.65 44.96 -9.07
N ILE A 26 6.64 44.24 -10.18
CA ILE A 26 7.82 43.88 -10.96
C ILE A 26 7.62 44.23 -12.44
N SER A 27 8.69 44.24 -13.23
CA SER A 27 8.58 44.44 -14.68
C SER A 27 8.11 43.17 -15.42
N ASP A 28 7.66 43.33 -16.66
CA ASP A 28 7.24 42.20 -17.50
C ASP A 28 8.39 41.22 -17.77
N GLU A 29 9.63 41.73 -17.91
CA GLU A 29 10.83 40.91 -18.10
C GLU A 29 11.17 40.09 -16.85
N GLU A 30 11.06 40.69 -15.67
CA GLU A 30 11.28 40.01 -14.39
C GLU A 30 10.21 38.93 -14.16
N TRP A 31 8.95 39.21 -14.50
CA TRP A 31 7.85 38.26 -14.38
C TRP A 31 8.08 37.01 -15.23
N GLU A 32 8.55 37.13 -16.46
CA GLU A 32 8.79 35.96 -17.31
C GLU A 32 9.88 35.03 -16.76
N ILE A 33 10.78 35.55 -15.91
CA ILE A 33 11.80 34.75 -15.23
C ILE A 33 11.22 34.03 -14.01
N ILE A 34 10.36 34.69 -13.23
CA ILE A 34 9.92 34.18 -11.91
C ILE A 34 8.50 33.59 -11.89
N ARG A 35 7.74 33.69 -12.99
CA ARG A 35 6.36 33.20 -13.03
C ARG A 35 6.32 31.71 -12.67
N PRO A 36 5.38 31.29 -11.80
CA PRO A 36 5.25 29.89 -11.46
C PRO A 36 4.74 29.07 -12.65
N SER A 37 5.30 27.87 -12.81
CA SER A 37 4.83 26.88 -13.77
C SER A 37 3.41 26.41 -13.44
N LYS A 38 2.73 25.80 -14.42
CA LYS A 38 1.39 25.19 -14.20
C LYS A 38 1.41 24.16 -13.07
N LEU A 39 2.50 23.41 -12.92
CA LEU A 39 2.65 22.39 -11.90
C LEU A 39 2.80 23.00 -10.50
N GLU A 40 3.60 24.05 -10.38
CA GLU A 40 3.79 24.79 -9.12
C GLU A 40 2.50 25.50 -8.69
N ARG A 41 1.79 26.14 -9.64
CA ARG A 41 0.46 26.72 -9.39
C ARG A 41 -0.51 25.68 -8.85
N LYS A 42 -0.56 24.50 -9.49
CA LYS A 42 -1.40 23.39 -9.04
C LYS A 42 -1.04 22.96 -7.61
N HIS A 43 0.25 22.77 -7.32
CA HIS A 43 0.71 22.36 -5.99
C HIS A 43 0.39 23.41 -4.93
N LYS A 44 0.71 24.68 -5.19
CA LYS A 44 0.41 25.79 -4.28
C LYS A 44 -1.09 25.90 -4.01
N PHE A 45 -1.92 25.81 -5.05
CA PHE A 45 -3.37 25.81 -4.92
C PHE A 45 -3.91 24.65 -4.06
N LEU A 46 -3.48 23.42 -4.35
CA LEU A 46 -3.88 22.23 -3.57
C LEU A 46 -3.41 22.34 -2.12
N HIS A 47 -2.20 22.85 -1.90
CA HIS A 47 -1.67 23.09 -0.55
C HIS A 47 -2.53 24.10 0.22
N MET A 48 -2.93 25.20 -0.41
CA MET A 48 -3.81 26.20 0.21
C MET A 48 -5.17 25.61 0.59
N ILE A 49 -5.78 24.80 -0.28
CA ILE A 49 -7.03 24.10 0.02
C ILE A 49 -6.84 23.16 1.22
N LYS A 50 -5.81 22.31 1.19
CA LYS A 50 -5.51 21.36 2.27
C LYS A 50 -5.33 22.07 3.60
N THR A 51 -4.56 23.17 3.61
CA THR A 51 -4.33 23.98 4.81
C THR A 51 -5.62 24.60 5.33
N ALA A 52 -6.48 25.11 4.43
CA ALA A 52 -7.73 25.74 4.82
C ALA A 52 -8.76 24.75 5.40
N ILE A 53 -8.76 23.51 4.92
CA ILE A 53 -9.60 22.42 5.45
C ILE A 53 -9.09 21.99 6.83
N THR A 54 -7.79 21.72 6.94
CA THR A 54 -7.17 21.21 8.18
C THR A 54 -7.13 22.23 9.32
N ALA A 55 -7.01 23.52 9.03
CA ALA A 55 -6.95 24.57 10.05
C ALA A 55 -8.27 24.77 10.83
N LYS A 56 -9.42 24.39 10.26
CA LYS A 56 -10.75 24.66 10.85
C LYS A 56 -11.33 23.49 11.62
N ASP A 57 -10.58 22.41 11.72
CA ASP A 57 -11.12 21.10 12.01
C ASP A 57 -10.46 20.52 13.27
N GLU A 58 -10.99 20.91 14.42
CA GLU A 58 -10.49 20.49 15.73
C GLU A 58 -11.04 19.12 16.14
N CYS A 59 -12.22 18.73 15.63
CA CYS A 59 -12.92 17.50 16.01
C CYS A 59 -12.41 16.26 15.25
N ASN A 60 -11.98 16.41 13.99
CA ASN A 60 -11.59 15.27 13.15
C ASN A 60 -10.19 14.70 13.46
N LYS A 61 -9.45 15.26 14.41
CA LYS A 61 -8.22 14.64 14.94
C LYS A 61 -8.50 13.47 15.88
N CYS A 62 -9.72 13.34 16.39
CA CYS A 62 -10.07 12.36 17.41
C CYS A 62 -10.44 10.99 16.83
N SER A 63 -10.85 10.93 15.57
CA SER A 63 -11.30 9.70 14.93
C SER A 63 -10.30 9.25 13.88
N GLN A 64 -9.53 8.21 14.23
CA GLN A 64 -8.59 7.55 13.34
C GLN A 64 -9.00 6.09 13.19
N TRP A 65 -9.21 5.66 11.96
CA TRP A 65 -9.48 4.27 11.64
C TRP A 65 -8.18 3.62 11.21
N LYS A 66 -7.83 2.53 11.89
CA LYS A 66 -6.67 1.73 11.56
C LYS A 66 -7.01 0.81 10.39
N ILE A 67 -6.14 0.75 9.39
CA ILE A 67 -6.29 -0.16 8.27
C ILE A 67 -5.29 -1.30 8.50
N GLN A 68 -5.83 -2.51 8.56
CA GLN A 68 -5.04 -3.70 8.80
C GLN A 68 -5.27 -4.70 7.66
N SER A 69 -4.21 -5.41 7.30
CA SER A 69 -4.25 -6.50 6.33
C SER A 69 -3.72 -7.76 7.01
N ALA A 70 -4.30 -8.91 6.69
CA ALA A 70 -3.87 -10.19 7.23
C ALA A 70 -3.49 -11.11 6.08
N GLU A 71 -2.30 -11.68 6.17
CA GLU A 71 -1.90 -12.79 5.30
C GLU A 71 -2.30 -14.09 5.97
N THR A 72 -3.30 -14.76 5.41
CA THR A 72 -3.84 -16.02 5.96
C THR A 72 -3.39 -17.25 5.19
N TRP A 73 -2.77 -17.05 4.02
CA TRP A 73 -2.33 -18.14 3.16
C TRP A 73 -1.15 -18.89 3.81
N GLY A 74 -1.14 -20.22 3.74
CA GLY A 74 -0.01 -21.05 4.23
C GLY A 74 -0.06 -21.39 5.71
N TYR A 75 -0.73 -20.59 6.54
CA TYR A 75 -0.87 -20.85 7.98
C TYR A 75 -1.60 -22.15 8.31
N VAL A 76 -2.54 -22.59 7.47
CA VAL A 76 -3.27 -23.87 7.66
C VAL A 76 -2.42 -25.11 7.36
N TYR A 77 -1.30 -24.94 6.65
CA TYR A 77 -0.42 -26.04 6.24
C TYR A 77 0.86 -26.11 7.08
N ARG A 78 1.07 -25.16 8.00
CA ARG A 78 2.22 -25.14 8.91
C ARG A 78 2.12 -26.28 9.92
N THR A 79 3.02 -27.26 9.79
CA THR A 79 3.14 -28.44 10.66
C THR A 79 4.18 -28.26 11.77
N ASP A 80 4.86 -27.11 11.80
CA ASP A 80 5.88 -26.70 12.78
C ASP A 80 5.29 -26.21 14.10
N PHE A 81 3.97 -26.02 14.18
CA PHE A 81 3.29 -25.75 15.45
C PHE A 81 3.18 -27.05 16.26
N ASN A 82 4.09 -27.25 17.21
CA ASN A 82 3.87 -28.14 18.34
C ASN A 82 2.58 -27.72 19.03
N SER A 83 1.47 -28.39 18.72
CA SER A 83 0.20 -28.12 19.36
C SER A 83 0.29 -28.63 20.80
N ASP A 84 0.73 -27.78 21.72
CA ASP A 84 0.43 -28.01 23.12
C ASP A 84 -1.10 -27.87 23.26
N PRO A 85 -1.85 -28.95 23.56
CA PRO A 85 -3.31 -28.94 23.52
C PRO A 85 -3.94 -27.99 24.53
N THR A 86 -3.15 -27.41 25.45
CA THR A 86 -3.60 -26.42 26.43
C THR A 86 -3.56 -24.98 25.92
N ASP A 87 -2.87 -24.68 24.81
CA ASP A 87 -2.80 -23.32 24.28
C ASP A 87 -3.83 -23.08 23.16
N VAL A 88 -5.07 -22.82 23.59
CA VAL A 88 -6.19 -22.44 22.71
C VAL A 88 -5.89 -21.14 21.93
N GLN A 89 -4.88 -20.35 22.31
CA GLN A 89 -4.50 -19.11 21.64
C GLN A 89 -3.44 -19.26 20.53
N GLU A 90 -2.76 -20.40 20.41
CA GLU A 90 -1.70 -20.58 19.41
C GLU A 90 -2.19 -21.07 18.05
N ARG A 91 -3.39 -21.66 17.98
CA ARG A 91 -3.90 -22.31 16.75
C ARG A 91 -4.24 -21.38 15.58
N LYS A 92 -4.19 -20.04 15.72
CA LYS A 92 -4.53 -19.10 14.63
C LYS A 92 -3.89 -17.71 14.80
N ARG A 93 -2.56 -17.61 14.83
CA ARG A 93 -1.93 -16.28 14.72
C ARG A 93 -1.51 -16.01 13.27
N PHE A 94 -2.50 -15.71 12.42
CA PHE A 94 -2.21 -14.94 11.21
C PHE A 94 -1.66 -13.57 11.64
N THR A 95 -0.57 -13.13 11.04
CA THR A 95 0.01 -11.84 11.38
C THR A 95 -0.86 -10.74 10.78
N ILE A 96 -1.51 -9.98 11.64
CA ILE A 96 -2.19 -8.75 11.24
C ILE A 96 -1.13 -7.67 11.05
N LEU A 97 -1.05 -7.13 9.84
CA LEU A 97 -0.15 -6.07 9.44
C LEU A 97 -0.89 -4.74 9.45
N ASP A 98 -0.27 -3.75 10.08
CA ASP A 98 -0.76 -2.37 10.06
C ASP A 98 -0.30 -1.70 8.78
N ILE A 99 -1.23 -1.55 7.84
CA ILE A 99 -0.91 -1.11 6.47
C ILE A 99 -1.28 0.36 6.21
N GLY A 100 -1.94 1.01 7.18
CA GLY A 100 -2.23 2.42 7.09
C GLY A 100 -3.30 2.89 8.05
N TYR A 101 -3.83 4.07 7.78
CA TYR A 101 -4.93 4.65 8.53
C TYR A 101 -5.81 5.50 7.62
N TRP A 102 -7.02 5.75 8.10
CA TRP A 102 -7.93 6.73 7.55
C TRP A 102 -8.28 7.77 8.61
N THR A 103 -8.19 9.04 8.26
CA THR A 103 -8.77 10.15 9.03
C THR A 103 -9.67 10.97 8.13
N PRO A 104 -10.66 11.70 8.67
CA PRO A 104 -11.48 12.60 7.86
C PRO A 104 -10.66 13.74 7.21
N GLN A 105 -9.50 14.08 7.79
CA GLN A 105 -8.60 15.14 7.31
C GLN A 105 -7.65 14.68 6.20
N ASP A 106 -6.97 13.55 6.41
CA ASP A 106 -5.93 13.07 5.50
C ASP A 106 -6.49 12.09 4.46
N GLY A 107 -7.68 11.56 4.67
CA GLY A 107 -8.23 10.49 3.85
C GLY A 107 -7.47 9.18 4.08
N PHE A 108 -7.42 8.34 3.04
CA PHE A 108 -6.74 7.05 3.10
C PHE A 108 -5.24 7.25 2.95
N MET A 109 -4.48 6.89 3.98
CA MET A 109 -3.02 6.93 3.99
C MET A 109 -2.47 5.53 4.20
N LEU A 110 -1.75 5.01 3.19
CA LEU A 110 -1.15 3.68 3.24
C LEU A 110 0.35 3.79 3.55
N THR A 111 0.79 3.10 4.60
CA THR A 111 2.21 2.91 4.93
C THR A 111 2.78 1.66 4.27
N ASP A 112 1.91 0.74 3.86
CA ASP A 112 2.26 -0.53 3.24
C ASP A 112 1.24 -0.88 2.12
N ALA A 113 1.50 -1.94 1.35
CA ALA A 113 0.58 -2.41 0.33
C ALA A 113 -0.71 -2.99 0.93
N LEU A 114 -1.85 -2.69 0.31
CA LEU A 114 -3.16 -3.25 0.68
C LEU A 114 -3.16 -4.79 0.59
N PHE A 115 -2.47 -5.31 -0.43
CA PHE A 115 -2.23 -6.72 -0.67
C PHE A 115 -0.72 -6.98 -0.63
N PRO A 116 -0.15 -7.22 0.57
CA PRO A 116 1.28 -7.46 0.72
C PRO A 116 1.80 -8.57 -0.19
N HIS A 117 1.03 -9.65 -0.36
CA HIS A 117 1.38 -10.80 -1.20
C HIS A 117 1.58 -10.45 -2.68
N ALA A 118 0.81 -9.48 -3.21
CA ALA A 118 0.91 -9.08 -4.61
C ALA A 118 2.15 -8.23 -4.89
N ARG A 119 2.67 -7.53 -3.88
CA ARG A 119 3.82 -6.61 -4.04
C ARG A 119 5.14 -7.18 -3.53
N PHE A 120 5.10 -7.96 -2.45
CA PHE A 120 6.28 -8.45 -1.74
C PHE A 120 6.37 -9.99 -1.74
N GLY A 121 5.55 -10.66 -2.56
CA GLY A 121 5.35 -12.10 -2.48
C GLY A 121 4.85 -12.52 -1.10
N PHE A 122 4.95 -13.81 -0.77
CA PHE A 122 4.45 -14.35 0.50
C PHE A 122 5.36 -14.05 1.72
N ARG A 123 6.19 -13.00 1.66
CA ARG A 123 7.07 -12.53 2.77
C ARG A 123 7.87 -13.63 3.48
N GLY A 124 8.41 -14.57 2.70
CA GLY A 124 9.19 -15.69 3.23
C GLY A 124 8.36 -16.84 3.81
N THR A 125 7.04 -16.83 3.62
CA THR A 125 6.17 -17.96 3.94
C THR A 125 6.47 -19.12 2.99
N GLN A 126 6.73 -20.29 3.56
CA GLN A 126 7.02 -21.50 2.79
C GLN A 126 5.72 -22.12 2.28
N PHE A 127 5.66 -22.39 0.97
CA PHE A 127 4.57 -23.13 0.34
C PHE A 127 4.87 -24.63 0.42
N ILE A 128 4.04 -25.40 1.13
CA ILE A 128 4.16 -26.85 1.13
C ILE A 128 3.41 -27.41 -0.08
N PHE A 129 4.13 -28.05 -0.98
CA PHE A 129 3.58 -28.69 -2.16
C PHE A 129 3.69 -30.21 -2.05
N TYR A 130 2.54 -30.89 -2.05
CA TYR A 130 2.48 -32.35 -2.15
C TYR A 130 2.19 -32.74 -3.58
N SER A 131 2.94 -33.72 -4.08
CA SER A 131 2.68 -34.27 -5.40
C SER A 131 3.23 -35.69 -5.54
N TYR A 132 2.99 -36.29 -6.70
CA TYR A 132 3.34 -37.65 -7.04
C TYR A 132 3.86 -37.73 -8.48
N HIS A 133 4.45 -38.87 -8.82
CA HIS A 133 4.97 -39.09 -10.16
C HIS A 133 3.84 -39.25 -11.18
N ASN A 134 3.72 -38.32 -12.12
CA ASN A 134 2.67 -38.31 -13.14
C ASN A 134 3.15 -37.66 -14.46
N PRO A 135 3.96 -38.35 -15.27
CA PRO A 135 4.37 -37.84 -16.59
C PRO A 135 3.17 -37.58 -17.52
N PRO A 136 3.17 -36.52 -18.35
CA PRO A 136 4.23 -35.51 -18.51
C PRO A 136 4.14 -34.34 -17.51
N TRP A 137 3.13 -34.35 -16.65
CA TRP A 137 2.83 -33.25 -15.73
C TRP A 137 3.88 -33.09 -14.65
N GLN A 138 4.40 -34.20 -14.13
CA GLN A 138 5.41 -34.17 -13.07
C GLN A 138 6.30 -35.42 -13.03
N PHE A 139 7.60 -35.18 -13.00
CA PHE A 139 8.64 -36.20 -12.81
C PHE A 139 9.20 -36.10 -11.40
N VAL A 140 9.31 -37.24 -10.72
CA VAL A 140 9.84 -37.35 -9.36
C VAL A 140 10.94 -38.40 -9.41
N THR A 141 12.15 -38.01 -9.04
CA THR A 141 13.31 -38.90 -8.93
C THR A 141 13.78 -38.95 -7.48
N TYR A 142 14.66 -39.88 -7.16
CA TYR A 142 15.27 -39.97 -5.83
C TYR A 142 16.70 -39.45 -5.91
N ASN A 143 17.08 -38.60 -4.96
CA ASN A 143 18.47 -38.15 -4.85
C ASN A 143 19.37 -39.25 -4.26
N GLU A 144 20.67 -38.99 -4.13
CA GLU A 144 21.65 -39.94 -3.58
C GLU A 144 21.33 -40.39 -2.14
N SER A 145 20.64 -39.54 -1.38
CA SER A 145 20.14 -39.85 -0.03
C SER A 145 18.79 -40.60 -0.02
N GLY A 146 18.25 -41.00 -1.17
CA GLY A 146 16.97 -41.71 -1.28
C GLY A 146 15.73 -40.84 -1.00
N SER A 147 15.88 -39.51 -0.96
CA SER A 147 14.76 -38.58 -0.77
C SER A 147 14.13 -38.23 -2.12
N PRO A 148 12.79 -38.18 -2.21
CA PRO A 148 12.11 -37.82 -3.46
C PRO A 148 12.33 -36.32 -3.77
N VAL A 149 12.74 -36.05 -5.00
CA VAL A 149 12.96 -34.70 -5.55
C VAL A 149 12.17 -34.58 -6.85
N ILE A 150 11.48 -33.45 -7.03
CA ILE A 150 10.82 -33.15 -8.30
C ILE A 150 11.90 -32.81 -9.32
N SER A 151 12.03 -33.62 -10.37
CA SER A 151 13.08 -33.47 -11.37
C SER A 151 12.64 -32.69 -12.61
N GLY A 152 11.34 -32.49 -12.81
CA GLY A 152 10.80 -31.72 -13.94
C GLY A 152 9.32 -31.94 -14.19
N GLY A 153 8.84 -31.47 -15.34
CA GLY A 153 7.46 -31.58 -15.81
C GLY A 153 6.72 -30.25 -15.74
N VAL A 154 5.59 -30.18 -16.43
CA VAL A 154 4.84 -28.92 -16.62
C VAL A 154 4.51 -28.21 -15.30
N VAL A 155 4.16 -28.97 -14.25
CA VAL A 155 3.85 -28.38 -12.94
C VAL A 155 5.09 -27.80 -12.26
N HIS A 156 6.25 -28.44 -12.42
CA HIS A 156 7.52 -27.93 -11.91
C HIS A 156 7.93 -26.64 -12.62
N ASP A 157 7.74 -26.58 -13.94
CA ASP A 157 8.05 -25.39 -14.74
C ASP A 157 7.18 -24.21 -14.32
N ILE A 158 5.86 -24.42 -14.15
CA ILE A 158 4.94 -23.39 -13.64
C ILE A 158 5.35 -22.91 -12.26
N LEU A 159 5.69 -23.82 -11.34
CA LEU A 159 6.11 -23.45 -9.98
C LEU A 159 7.42 -22.64 -9.99
N THR A 160 8.32 -22.93 -10.92
CA THR A 160 9.58 -22.19 -11.08
C THR A 160 9.33 -20.78 -11.61
N GLU A 161 8.39 -20.60 -12.53
CA GLU A 161 8.01 -19.27 -13.05
C GLU A 161 7.25 -18.41 -12.01
N LEU A 162 6.65 -19.03 -11.00
CA LEU A 162 5.90 -18.34 -9.94
C LEU A 162 6.76 -17.97 -8.72
N ALA A 163 7.99 -18.49 -8.62
CA ALA A 163 8.92 -18.29 -7.52
C ALA A 163 9.80 -17.05 -7.70
#